data_AF-A0A1Q7Q1Q5-F1
#
_entry.id   AF-A0A1Q7Q1Q5-F1
#
_cell.length_a   1.000
_cell.length_b   1.000
_cell.length_c   1.000
_cell.angle_alpha   90.00
_cell.angle_beta   90.00
_cell.angle_gamma   90.00
#
_symmetry.space_group_name_H-M   'P 1'
#
loop_
_entity.id
_entity.type
_entity.pdbx_description
1 polymer ?
#
loop_
_entity_poly.entity_id
_entity_poly.type
_entity_poly.pdbx_seq_one_letter_code
_entity_poly.pdbx_strand_id
1 'polypeptide(L)'
;MCVVERGPGAPWIAWGVTAALAYIGVVAVAWPVPIRLLYDGLAPLPPYRWVHPPAERARDNQPPQVGTGTITFGPSGSRPAEVATGDDQALVTFPQAVIAPRSGESFIKIVITPLDPATVAPAPNGQRFDGNAYRIEANYATSAAPAALTGSVTVVLRYPVHGTLIWRFTDPGWKILPSNRFDGSQQVLANSDGLGIFVAATAR
;
A
#
# COMPACT_ATOMS: atom_id res chain seq x y z
N MET A 1 50.77 18.18 62.84
CA MET A 1 49.59 17.39 62.45
C MET A 1 48.86 18.16 61.37
N CYS A 2 48.88 17.70 60.13
CA CYS A 2 48.19 18.34 59.01
C CYS A 2 47.04 17.42 58.58
N VAL A 3 45.80 17.87 58.79
CA VAL A 3 44.60 17.15 58.36
C VAL A 3 44.34 17.56 56.91
N VAL A 4 44.49 16.62 55.98
CA VAL A 4 44.09 16.80 54.58
C VAL A 4 42.59 16.56 54.51
N GLU A 5 41.80 17.61 54.35
CA GLU A 5 40.37 17.50 54.04
C GLU A 5 40.20 16.96 52.61
N ARG A 6 39.60 15.76 52.49
CA ARG A 6 39.13 15.25 51.20
C ARG A 6 37.82 15.96 50.86
N GLY A 7 37.82 16.78 49.80
CA GLY A 7 36.62 17.39 49.26
C GLY A 7 35.57 16.34 48.87
N PRO A 8 34.27 16.62 49.02
CA PRO A 8 33.20 15.66 48.74
C PRO A 8 33.23 15.28 47.26
N GLY A 9 33.59 14.04 46.96
CA GLY A 9 33.54 13.47 45.63
C GLY A 9 32.12 13.54 45.10
N ALA A 10 31.92 14.39 44.10
CA ALA A 10 30.66 14.65 43.41
C ALA A 10 29.94 13.36 42.99
N PRO A 11 28.94 12.88 43.75
CA PRO A 11 28.28 11.59 43.49
C PRO A 11 27.51 11.61 42.16
N TRP A 12 27.19 12.80 41.64
CA TRP A 12 26.51 13.00 40.37
C TRP A 12 27.33 12.55 39.15
N ILE A 13 28.66 12.59 39.22
CA ILE A 13 29.52 12.06 38.13
C ILE A 13 29.37 10.54 38.06
N ALA A 14 29.37 9.87 39.20
CA ALA A 14 29.24 8.41 39.26
C ALA A 14 27.87 7.95 38.72
N TRP A 15 26.80 8.67 39.04
CA TRP A 15 25.47 8.42 38.48
C TRP A 15 25.39 8.66 36.97
N GLY A 16 26.01 9.74 36.48
CA GLY A 16 26.06 10.04 35.04
C GLY A 16 26.82 8.95 34.26
N VAL A 17 27.96 8.50 34.77
CA VAL A 17 28.73 7.40 34.16
C VAL A 17 27.94 6.10 34.18
N THR A 18 27.26 5.80 35.29
CA THR A 18 26.45 4.57 35.40
C THR A 18 25.29 4.57 34.41
N ALA A 19 24.59 5.70 34.26
CA ALA A 19 23.51 5.85 33.29
C ALA A 19 24.01 5.71 31.84
N ALA A 20 25.16 6.32 31.52
CA ALA A 20 25.78 6.21 30.20
C ALA A 20 26.19 4.77 29.86
N LEU A 21 26.82 4.07 30.81
CA LEU A 21 27.22 2.67 30.62
C LEU A 21 26.01 1.74 30.51
N ALA A 22 24.96 1.97 31.30
CA ALA A 22 23.71 1.23 31.18
C ALA A 22 23.05 1.45 29.81
N TYR A 23 23.02 2.69 29.32
CA TYR A 23 22.51 3.02 27.99
C TYR A 23 23.31 2.32 26.88
N ILE A 24 24.64 2.37 26.93
CA ILE A 24 25.51 1.69 25.96
C ILE A 24 25.30 0.18 26.01
N GLY A 25 25.17 -0.41 27.21
CA GLY A 25 24.88 -1.83 27.38
C GLY A 25 23.55 -2.25 26.75
N VAL A 26 22.49 -1.46 26.95
CA VAL A 26 21.18 -1.70 26.31
C VAL A 26 21.29 -1.61 24.79
N VAL A 27 21.98 -0.59 24.25
CA VAL A 27 22.18 -0.45 22.79
C VAL A 27 22.97 -1.62 22.22
N ALA A 28 24.02 -2.07 22.90
CA ALA A 28 24.86 -3.19 22.44
C ALA A 28 24.10 -4.54 22.44
N VAL A 29 23.21 -4.76 23.40
CA VAL A 29 22.39 -5.98 23.48
C VAL A 29 21.19 -5.91 22.53
N ALA A 30 20.65 -4.72 22.28
CA ALA A 30 19.54 -4.52 21.37
C ALA A 30 19.95 -4.51 19.89
N TRP A 31 21.24 -4.56 19.55
CA TRP A 31 21.72 -4.52 18.17
C TRP A 31 22.25 -5.88 17.66
N PRO A 32 21.87 -6.32 16.43
CA PRO A 32 20.96 -5.64 15.52
C PRO A 32 19.51 -5.89 15.92
N VAL A 33 18.75 -4.81 16.14
CA VAL A 33 17.31 -4.89 15.99
C VAL A 33 17.09 -5.29 14.53
N PRO A 34 16.26 -6.30 14.21
CA PRO A 34 15.76 -6.44 12.85
C PRO A 34 14.86 -5.23 12.59
N ILE A 35 15.47 -4.10 12.24
CA ILE A 35 14.77 -2.95 11.73
C ILE A 35 14.28 -3.39 10.35
N ARG A 36 13.02 -3.81 10.24
CA ARG A 36 12.31 -3.60 8.99
C ARG A 36 12.11 -2.10 8.92
N LEU A 37 13.07 -1.40 8.30
CA LEU A 37 12.82 -0.03 7.91
C LEU A 37 11.55 -0.09 7.06
N LEU A 38 10.57 0.76 7.36
CA LEU A 38 9.29 0.82 6.63
C LEU A 38 9.49 1.07 5.12
N TYR A 39 10.74 1.35 4.72
CA TYR A 39 11.25 1.54 3.37
C TYR A 39 12.53 0.70 3.21
N ASP A 40 12.40 -0.60 2.90
CA ASP A 40 13.52 -1.47 2.47
C ASP A 40 13.98 -1.10 1.03
N GLY A 41 14.23 0.19 0.78
CA GLY A 41 14.62 0.79 -0.50
C GLY A 41 16.00 0.39 -1.02
N LEU A 42 16.46 -0.83 -0.70
CA LEU A 42 17.76 -1.39 -1.12
C LEU A 42 17.64 -2.79 -1.74
N ALA A 43 16.52 -3.49 -1.57
CA ALA A 43 16.27 -4.74 -2.29
C ALA A 43 15.69 -4.43 -3.67
N PRO A 44 16.17 -5.08 -4.75
CA PRO A 44 15.53 -4.97 -6.05
C PRO A 44 14.06 -5.34 -5.93
N LEU A 45 13.17 -4.50 -6.48
CA LEU A 45 11.75 -4.80 -6.48
C LEU A 45 11.52 -6.15 -7.19
N PRO A 46 10.61 -7.01 -6.68
CA PRO A 46 10.27 -8.25 -7.35
C PRO A 46 9.90 -8.03 -8.82
N PRO A 47 10.18 -8.97 -9.73
CA PRO A 47 9.77 -8.88 -11.13
C PRO A 47 8.26 -8.65 -11.25
N TYR A 48 7.85 -7.79 -12.17
CA TYR A 48 6.44 -7.53 -12.44
C TYR A 48 5.80 -8.75 -13.12
N ARG A 49 4.64 -9.16 -12.62
CA ARG A 49 3.79 -10.26 -13.05
C ARG A 49 2.68 -9.72 -13.92
N TRP A 50 2.67 -10.10 -15.19
CA TRP A 50 1.75 -9.59 -16.18
C TRP A 50 0.61 -10.57 -16.42
N VAL A 51 -0.61 -10.06 -16.58
CA VAL A 51 -1.71 -10.83 -17.17
C VAL A 51 -1.39 -11.10 -18.65
N HIS A 52 -0.90 -10.08 -19.36
CA HIS A 52 -0.44 -10.18 -20.73
C HIS A 52 0.99 -9.61 -20.82
N PRO A 53 2.04 -10.45 -20.75
CA PRO A 53 3.41 -9.96 -20.73
C PRO A 53 3.85 -9.41 -22.08
N PRO A 54 4.69 -8.36 -22.12
CA PRO A 54 5.39 -8.00 -23.34
C PRO A 54 6.32 -9.16 -23.77
N ALA A 55 6.63 -9.24 -25.07
CA ALA A 55 7.33 -10.38 -25.67
C ALA A 55 8.65 -10.70 -24.97
N GLU A 56 9.39 -9.67 -24.55
CA GLU A 56 10.68 -9.80 -23.88
C GLU A 56 10.56 -10.37 -22.45
N ARG A 57 9.36 -10.33 -21.86
CA ARG A 57 9.07 -10.84 -20.51
C ARG A 57 8.25 -12.12 -20.51
N ALA A 58 7.71 -12.55 -21.65
CA ALA A 58 6.82 -13.70 -21.74
C ALA A 58 7.44 -15.00 -21.20
N ARG A 59 8.75 -15.20 -21.41
CA ARG A 59 9.48 -16.41 -20.99
C ARG A 59 9.56 -16.56 -19.46
N ASP A 60 9.78 -15.46 -18.76
CA ASP A 60 10.06 -15.46 -17.32
C ASP A 60 8.87 -14.91 -16.49
N ASN A 61 7.74 -14.66 -17.15
CA ASN A 61 6.55 -14.13 -16.51
C ASN A 61 5.95 -15.16 -15.54
N GLN A 62 5.49 -14.66 -14.39
CA GLN A 62 4.62 -15.41 -13.49
C GLN A 62 3.22 -14.82 -13.53
N PRO A 63 2.15 -15.62 -13.36
CA PRO A 63 0.80 -15.09 -13.26
C PRO A 63 0.68 -14.11 -12.07
N PRO A 64 -0.01 -12.97 -12.25
CA PRO A 64 -0.27 -12.05 -11.16
C PRO A 64 -1.25 -12.68 -10.17
N GLN A 65 -1.16 -12.25 -8.91
CA GLN A 65 -1.96 -12.79 -7.83
C GLN A 65 -3.20 -11.95 -7.55
N VAL A 66 -4.25 -12.60 -7.08
CA VAL A 66 -5.45 -11.91 -6.58
C VAL A 66 -5.20 -11.32 -5.19
N GLY A 67 -5.95 -10.27 -4.85
CA GLY A 67 -6.04 -9.75 -3.50
C GLY A 67 -7.41 -10.06 -2.91
N THR A 68 -7.47 -10.46 -1.64
CA THR A 68 -8.73 -10.63 -0.93
C THR A 68 -8.62 -10.10 0.48
N GLY A 69 -9.70 -9.55 0.99
CA GLY A 69 -9.73 -9.01 2.35
C GLY A 69 -11.16 -8.81 2.86
N THR A 70 -11.27 -8.45 4.13
CA THR A 70 -12.57 -8.19 4.76
C THR A 70 -12.53 -6.91 5.57
N ILE A 71 -13.63 -6.16 5.54
CA ILE A 71 -13.82 -4.97 6.38
C ILE A 71 -15.00 -5.22 7.31
N THR A 72 -14.76 -5.12 8.61
CA THR A 72 -15.81 -5.26 9.62
C THR A 72 -16.34 -3.90 10.05
N PHE A 73 -17.54 -3.88 10.63
CA PHE A 73 -18.12 -2.67 11.21
C PHE A 73 -17.80 -2.56 12.70
N GLY A 74 -17.61 -1.33 13.17
CA GLY A 74 -17.48 -0.97 14.57
C GLY A 74 -18.39 0.20 14.94
N PRO A 75 -18.29 0.72 16.19
CA PRO A 75 -19.15 1.81 16.68
C PRO A 75 -19.09 3.08 15.80
N SER A 76 -17.96 3.32 15.15
CA SER A 76 -17.72 4.49 14.29
C SER A 76 -17.88 4.20 12.80
N GLY A 77 -18.62 3.15 12.41
CA GLY A 77 -18.80 2.73 11.01
C GLY A 77 -17.80 1.64 10.59
N SER A 78 -17.53 1.53 9.28
CA SER A 78 -16.56 0.55 8.78
C SER A 78 -15.17 0.80 9.38
N ARG A 79 -14.49 -0.25 9.84
CA ARG A 79 -13.11 -0.14 10.31
C ARG A 79 -12.17 0.19 9.15
N PRO A 80 -11.05 0.91 9.40
CA PRO A 80 -10.05 1.09 8.37
C PRO A 80 -9.44 -0.27 7.99
N ALA A 81 -9.07 -0.40 6.72
CA ALA A 81 -8.49 -1.64 6.20
C ALA A 81 -7.60 -1.34 4.99
N GLU A 82 -6.69 -2.27 4.72
CA GLU A 82 -5.86 -2.27 3.54
C GLU A 82 -5.91 -3.67 2.93
N VAL A 83 -6.05 -3.73 1.61
CA VAL A 83 -6.08 -5.00 0.87
C VAL A 83 -5.13 -4.86 -0.30
N ALA A 84 -4.21 -5.81 -0.42
CA ALA A 84 -3.23 -5.90 -1.50
C ALA A 84 -3.39 -7.22 -2.27
N THR A 85 -2.93 -7.24 -3.51
CA THR A 85 -2.66 -8.48 -4.24
C THR A 85 -1.49 -9.21 -3.58
N GLY A 86 -1.43 -10.55 -3.67
CA GLY A 86 -0.35 -11.32 -3.04
C GLY A 86 1.06 -11.07 -3.61
N ASP A 87 1.15 -10.33 -4.72
CA ASP A 87 2.40 -9.87 -5.34
C ASP A 87 2.66 -8.36 -5.14
N ASP A 88 1.88 -7.69 -4.29
CA ASP A 88 1.97 -6.27 -3.94
C ASP A 88 1.95 -5.30 -5.14
N GLN A 89 1.35 -5.73 -6.26
CA GLN A 89 1.24 -4.89 -7.46
C GLN A 89 0.02 -3.97 -7.46
N ALA A 90 -1.02 -4.30 -6.69
CA ALA A 90 -2.15 -3.42 -6.47
C ALA A 90 -2.61 -3.48 -5.02
N LEU A 91 -2.96 -2.32 -4.49
CA LEU A 91 -3.41 -2.14 -3.12
C LEU A 91 -4.50 -1.09 -3.07
N VAL A 92 -5.46 -1.27 -2.16
CA VAL A 92 -6.46 -0.26 -1.83
C VAL A 92 -6.53 -0.07 -0.32
N THR A 93 -6.47 1.19 0.10
CA THR A 93 -6.65 1.61 1.49
C THR A 93 -8.05 2.18 1.66
N PHE A 94 -8.79 1.63 2.60
CA PHE A 94 -10.11 2.06 3.03
C PHE A 94 -10.00 2.82 4.36
N PRO A 95 -10.24 4.14 4.37
CA PRO A 95 -10.28 4.89 5.62
C PRO A 95 -11.43 4.44 6.54
N GLN A 96 -11.36 4.87 7.79
CA GLN A 96 -12.45 4.67 8.73
C GLN A 96 -13.76 5.27 8.20
N ALA A 97 -14.87 4.59 8.43
CA ALA A 97 -16.23 4.99 8.07
C ALA A 97 -16.49 5.20 6.56
N VAL A 98 -15.57 4.79 5.67
CA VAL A 98 -15.71 4.99 4.22
C VAL A 98 -16.78 4.11 3.56
N ILE A 99 -17.21 3.02 4.22
CA ILE A 99 -18.27 2.16 3.71
C ILE A 99 -19.53 2.36 4.56
N ALA A 100 -20.65 2.63 3.90
CA ALA A 100 -21.94 2.77 4.56
C ALA A 100 -22.34 1.44 5.25
N PRO A 101 -22.79 1.45 6.51
CA PRO A 101 -23.38 0.27 7.12
C PRO A 101 -24.71 -0.08 6.43
N ARG A 102 -25.05 -1.37 6.40
CA ARG A 102 -26.31 -1.88 5.84
C ARG A 102 -26.93 -2.89 6.80
N SER A 103 -28.23 -2.81 7.01
CA SER A 103 -28.96 -3.73 7.90
C SER A 103 -28.80 -5.18 7.42
N GLY A 104 -28.53 -6.10 8.35
CA GLY A 104 -28.29 -7.52 8.06
C GLY A 104 -26.89 -7.86 7.54
N GLU A 105 -26.00 -6.88 7.42
CA GLU A 105 -24.63 -7.07 6.93
C GLU A 105 -23.61 -6.91 8.06
N SER A 106 -22.76 -7.91 8.25
CA SER A 106 -21.76 -7.94 9.33
C SER A 106 -20.36 -7.52 8.88
N PHE A 107 -20.04 -7.70 7.61
CA PHE A 107 -18.76 -7.31 7.01
C PHE A 107 -18.87 -7.14 5.50
N ILE A 108 -17.80 -6.61 4.92
CA ILE A 108 -17.59 -6.43 3.49
C ILE A 108 -16.51 -7.40 3.03
N LYS A 109 -16.71 -8.04 1.87
CA LYS A 109 -15.69 -8.81 1.16
C LYS A 109 -15.06 -7.92 0.09
N ILE A 110 -13.75 -7.82 0.10
CA ILE A 110 -12.95 -7.10 -0.91
C ILE A 110 -12.26 -8.13 -1.79
N VAL A 111 -12.29 -7.91 -3.10
CA VAL A 111 -11.52 -8.69 -4.08
C VAL A 111 -10.81 -7.74 -5.04
N ILE A 112 -9.54 -8.02 -5.31
CA ILE A 112 -8.72 -7.34 -6.31
C ILE A 112 -8.31 -8.37 -7.36
N THR A 113 -8.83 -8.20 -8.58
CA THR A 113 -8.58 -9.12 -9.70
C THR A 113 -7.72 -8.45 -10.76
N PRO A 114 -6.52 -8.98 -11.07
CA PRO A 114 -5.72 -8.53 -12.19
C PRO A 114 -6.44 -8.82 -13.53
N LEU A 115 -6.36 -7.88 -14.47
CA LEU A 115 -6.97 -7.96 -15.81
C LEU A 115 -5.98 -7.49 -16.88
N ASP A 116 -6.15 -7.98 -18.11
CA ASP A 116 -5.54 -7.35 -19.28
C ASP A 116 -6.31 -6.05 -19.59
N PRO A 117 -5.68 -4.87 -19.48
CA PRO A 117 -6.37 -3.61 -19.72
C PRO A 117 -6.89 -3.46 -21.16
N ALA A 118 -6.27 -4.12 -22.14
CA ALA A 118 -6.71 -4.08 -23.53
C ALA A 118 -8.06 -4.78 -23.75
N THR A 119 -8.43 -5.71 -22.85
CA THR A 119 -9.74 -6.39 -22.89
C THR A 119 -10.86 -5.57 -22.25
N VAL A 120 -10.53 -4.53 -21.48
CA VAL A 120 -11.49 -3.67 -20.79
C VAL A 120 -12.00 -2.59 -21.72
N ALA A 121 -11.09 -1.75 -22.24
CA ALA A 121 -11.36 -0.71 -23.21
C ALA A 121 -10.03 -0.20 -23.80
N PRO A 122 -10.01 0.28 -25.06
CA PRO A 122 -8.78 0.78 -25.67
C PRO A 122 -8.20 1.98 -24.89
N ALA A 123 -6.88 2.13 -24.94
CA ALA A 123 -6.22 3.32 -24.43
C ALA A 123 -6.67 4.55 -25.26
N PRO A 124 -7.15 5.63 -24.63
CA PRO A 124 -7.35 6.94 -25.24
C PRO A 124 -6.08 7.45 -25.96
N ASN A 125 -6.28 7.88 -27.21
CA ASN A 125 -5.44 8.78 -28.01
C ASN A 125 -3.94 8.87 -27.61
N GLY A 126 -3.16 7.87 -28.05
CA GLY A 126 -1.69 7.88 -28.01
C GLY A 126 -1.04 7.53 -26.66
N GLN A 127 -1.85 7.36 -25.61
CA GLN A 127 -1.37 6.94 -24.30
C GLN A 127 -1.21 5.42 -24.23
N ARG A 128 -0.43 4.94 -23.27
CA ARG A 128 -0.18 3.51 -23.05
C ARG A 128 -0.48 3.15 -21.60
N PHE A 129 -1.13 2.00 -21.43
CA PHE A 129 -1.17 1.32 -20.14
C PHE A 129 0.24 0.83 -19.81
N ASP A 130 0.60 0.88 -18.54
CA ASP A 130 1.87 0.39 -18.02
C ASP A 130 1.61 -0.60 -16.88
N GLY A 131 1.51 -1.88 -17.25
CA GLY A 131 1.17 -2.97 -16.35
C GLY A 131 -0.25 -3.51 -16.56
N ASN A 132 -0.78 -4.17 -15.53
CA ASN A 132 -2.12 -4.74 -15.53
C ASN A 132 -3.18 -3.71 -15.18
N ALA A 133 -4.42 -3.96 -15.60
CA ALA A 133 -5.58 -3.37 -14.95
C ALA A 133 -5.93 -4.19 -13.69
N TYR A 134 -6.62 -3.56 -12.74
CA TYR A 134 -7.08 -4.19 -11.51
C TYR A 134 -8.53 -3.84 -11.26
N ARG A 135 -9.41 -4.86 -11.26
CA ARG A 135 -10.79 -4.73 -10.81
C ARG A 135 -10.82 -4.86 -9.30
N ILE A 136 -11.22 -3.78 -8.63
CA ILE A 136 -11.37 -3.70 -7.19
C ILE A 136 -12.87 -3.70 -6.90
N GLU A 137 -13.33 -4.71 -6.18
CA GLU A 137 -14.73 -4.91 -5.81
C GLU A 137 -14.86 -5.00 -4.30
N ALA A 138 -15.91 -4.38 -3.77
CA ALA A 138 -16.30 -4.47 -2.37
C ALA A 138 -17.78 -4.80 -2.32
N ASN A 139 -18.12 -5.95 -1.76
CA ASN A 139 -19.50 -6.43 -1.69
C ASN A 139 -19.88 -6.76 -0.25
N TYR A 140 -21.12 -6.45 0.14
CA TYR A 140 -21.63 -6.87 1.43
C TYR A 140 -21.69 -8.41 1.52
N ALA A 141 -21.32 -8.96 2.67
CA ALA A 141 -21.04 -10.39 2.80
C ALA A 141 -22.25 -11.30 2.59
N THR A 142 -23.45 -10.85 2.99
CA THR A 142 -24.69 -11.64 2.96
C THR A 142 -25.45 -11.41 1.65
N SER A 143 -25.75 -10.16 1.29
CA SER A 143 -26.52 -9.84 0.08
C SER A 143 -25.71 -9.89 -1.21
N ALA A 144 -24.38 -9.91 -1.14
CA ALA A 144 -23.47 -9.75 -2.28
C ALA A 144 -23.67 -8.44 -3.08
N ALA A 145 -24.45 -7.50 -2.57
CA ALA A 145 -24.65 -6.20 -3.20
C ALA A 145 -23.35 -5.37 -3.13
N PRO A 146 -23.06 -4.52 -4.13
CA PRO A 146 -21.94 -3.59 -4.08
C PRO A 146 -22.01 -2.68 -2.85
N ALA A 147 -20.87 -2.51 -2.18
CA ALA A 147 -20.72 -1.62 -1.05
C ALA A 147 -20.84 -0.16 -1.48
N ALA A 148 -21.59 0.63 -0.73
CA ALA A 148 -21.70 2.07 -0.97
C ALA A 148 -20.56 2.81 -0.26
N LEU A 149 -19.75 3.53 -1.03
CA LEU A 149 -18.72 4.42 -0.48
C LEU A 149 -19.33 5.76 -0.05
N THR A 150 -18.96 6.22 1.14
CA THR A 150 -19.34 7.52 1.71
C THR A 150 -18.22 8.56 1.63
N GLY A 151 -17.04 8.15 1.15
CA GLY A 151 -15.84 8.97 1.00
C GLY A 151 -14.85 8.34 0.03
N SER A 152 -13.65 8.91 -0.06
CA SER A 152 -12.61 8.44 -0.98
C SER A 152 -11.79 7.29 -0.39
N VAL A 153 -11.36 6.39 -1.27
CA VAL A 153 -10.34 5.37 -1.00
C VAL A 153 -9.03 5.76 -1.71
N THR A 154 -7.92 5.21 -1.25
CA THR A 154 -6.63 5.37 -1.94
C THR A 154 -6.33 4.10 -2.71
N VAL A 155 -6.12 4.21 -4.03
CA VAL A 155 -5.65 3.11 -4.88
C VAL A 155 -4.17 3.31 -5.14
N VAL A 156 -3.40 2.25 -4.94
CA VAL A 156 -1.95 2.20 -5.16
C VAL A 156 -1.67 1.11 -6.19
N LEU A 157 -1.04 1.48 -7.30
CA LEU A 157 -0.62 0.55 -8.33
C LEU A 157 0.89 0.59 -8.49
N ARG A 158 1.51 -0.57 -8.48
CA ARG A 158 2.89 -0.71 -8.93
C ARG A 158 2.90 -0.72 -10.46
N TYR A 159 3.83 0.01 -11.06
CA TYR A 159 4.06 0.03 -12.49
C TYR A 159 5.41 -0.60 -12.84
N PRO A 160 5.54 -1.24 -14.01
CA PRO A 160 6.78 -1.91 -14.39
C PRO A 160 7.85 -0.97 -14.98
N VAL A 161 7.48 0.08 -15.72
CA VAL A 161 8.47 0.88 -16.47
C VAL A 161 8.27 2.40 -16.37
N HIS A 162 7.12 2.92 -16.79
CA HIS A 162 6.89 4.34 -17.08
C HIS A 162 5.59 4.91 -16.48
N GLY A 163 4.89 4.19 -15.61
CA GLY A 163 3.63 4.62 -15.00
C GLY A 163 3.78 5.95 -14.28
N THR A 164 2.94 6.91 -14.65
CA THR A 164 2.93 8.25 -14.05
C THR A 164 1.60 8.65 -13.46
N LEU A 165 0.51 8.00 -13.89
CA LEU A 165 -0.84 8.33 -13.48
C LEU A 165 -1.69 7.06 -13.39
N ILE A 166 -2.83 7.17 -12.70
CA ILE A 166 -3.86 6.13 -12.64
C ILE A 166 -5.06 6.58 -13.45
N TRP A 167 -5.60 5.67 -14.25
CA TRP A 167 -6.95 5.81 -14.79
C TRP A 167 -7.91 4.85 -14.11
N ARG A 168 -9.15 5.30 -14.02
CA ARG A 168 -10.29 4.47 -13.64
C ARG A 168 -11.21 4.31 -14.85
N PHE A 169 -11.63 3.09 -15.12
CA PHE A 169 -12.66 2.83 -16.11
C PHE A 169 -14.01 3.34 -15.59
N THR A 170 -14.64 4.19 -16.38
CA THR A 170 -15.99 4.73 -16.21
C THR A 170 -16.69 4.57 -17.55
N ASP A 171 -17.56 3.56 -17.66
CA ASP A 171 -18.23 3.20 -18.92
C ASP A 171 -18.72 4.45 -19.70
N PRO A 172 -18.38 4.60 -20.99
CA PRO A 172 -17.65 3.65 -21.85
C PRO A 172 -16.12 3.84 -21.94
N GLY A 173 -15.49 4.64 -21.07
CA GLY A 173 -14.10 5.06 -21.26
C GLY A 173 -13.25 5.16 -20.00
N TRP A 174 -12.02 5.63 -20.16
CA TRP A 174 -11.08 5.83 -19.06
C TRP A 174 -11.08 7.28 -18.59
N LYS A 175 -11.16 7.48 -17.27
CA LYS A 175 -11.04 8.78 -16.61
C LYS A 175 -9.71 8.86 -15.86
N ILE A 176 -8.97 9.95 -16.09
CA ILE A 176 -7.73 10.22 -15.37
C ILE A 176 -8.01 10.58 -13.92
N LEU A 177 -7.26 10.01 -12.99
CA LEU A 177 -7.25 10.42 -11.59
C LEU A 177 -5.99 11.25 -11.28
N PRO A 178 -6.12 12.35 -10.50
CA PRO A 178 -4.96 13.03 -9.94
C PRO A 178 -4.10 12.05 -9.17
N SER A 179 -2.82 11.96 -9.54
CA SER A 179 -1.94 10.87 -9.10
C SER A 179 -0.62 11.39 -8.56
N ASN A 180 -0.11 10.74 -7.53
CA ASN A 180 1.23 10.95 -7.00
C ASN A 180 2.09 9.74 -7.35
N ARG A 181 3.29 9.99 -7.88
CA ARG A 181 4.26 8.97 -8.29
C ARG A 181 5.40 8.85 -7.28
N PHE A 182 5.81 7.63 -7.00
CA PHE A 182 6.91 7.28 -6.12
C PHE A 182 7.88 6.36 -6.87
N ASP A 183 8.97 6.95 -7.38
CA ASP A 183 9.92 6.24 -8.25
C ASP A 183 10.66 5.10 -7.56
N GLY A 184 11.05 5.30 -6.29
CA GLY A 184 11.83 4.31 -5.54
C GLY A 184 11.10 2.99 -5.33
N SER A 185 9.76 3.00 -5.26
CA SER A 185 8.92 1.81 -5.14
C SER A 185 8.21 1.44 -6.44
N GLN A 186 8.42 2.20 -7.52
CA GLN A 186 7.66 2.11 -8.77
C GLN A 186 6.15 2.13 -8.55
N GLN A 187 5.66 3.00 -7.69
CA GLN A 187 4.24 3.10 -7.36
C GLN A 187 3.63 4.40 -7.83
N VAL A 188 2.37 4.33 -8.23
CA VAL A 188 1.51 5.48 -8.45
C VAL A 188 0.27 5.33 -7.58
N LEU A 189 -0.17 6.43 -6.96
CA LEU A 189 -1.29 6.45 -6.04
C LEU A 189 -2.30 7.51 -6.45
N ALA A 190 -3.58 7.21 -6.31
CA ALA A 190 -4.65 8.14 -6.57
C ALA A 190 -5.81 7.94 -5.57
N ASN A 191 -6.44 9.03 -5.18
CA ASN A 191 -7.71 8.97 -4.47
C ASN A 191 -8.84 8.71 -5.47
N SER A 192 -9.79 7.85 -5.09
CA SER A 192 -10.97 7.54 -5.89
C SER A 192 -12.23 7.64 -5.05
N ASP A 193 -13.27 8.25 -5.60
CA ASP A 193 -14.62 8.36 -5.02
C ASP A 193 -15.49 7.11 -5.26
N GLY A 194 -14.93 6.10 -5.93
CA GLY A 194 -15.63 4.87 -6.24
C GLY A 194 -14.66 3.74 -6.54
N LEU A 195 -15.13 2.49 -6.47
CA LEU A 195 -14.38 1.31 -6.88
C LEU A 195 -14.61 0.99 -8.37
N GLY A 196 -13.97 -0.05 -8.89
CA GLY A 196 -14.06 -0.39 -10.31
C GLY A 196 -12.73 -0.89 -10.84
N ILE A 197 -12.45 -0.60 -12.11
CA ILE A 197 -11.24 -1.05 -12.78
C ILE A 197 -10.25 0.11 -12.86
N PHE A 198 -9.01 -0.14 -12.43
CA PHE A 198 -7.94 0.85 -12.42
C PHE A 198 -6.73 0.36 -13.20
N VAL A 199 -5.96 1.26 -13.80
CA VAL A 199 -4.73 0.92 -14.52
C VAL A 199 -3.71 2.04 -14.39
N ALA A 200 -2.44 1.68 -14.20
CA ALA A 200 -1.34 2.63 -14.29
C ALA A 200 -1.06 2.92 -15.76
N ALA A 201 -0.81 4.18 -16.10
CA ALA A 201 -0.56 4.59 -17.48
C ALA A 201 0.45 5.73 -17.55
N THR A 202 0.95 5.97 -18.75
CA THR A 202 1.84 7.09 -19.05
C THR A 202 1.03 8.36 -19.31
N ALA A 203 1.57 9.50 -18.87
CA ALA A 203 1.14 10.80 -19.40
C ALA A 203 1.45 10.89 -20.90
N ARG A 204 0.83 11.88 -21.57
CA ARG A 204 1.21 12.23 -22.94
C ARG A 204 2.57 12.91 -22.97
#